data_AF-A0A8J5D2U9-F1
#
_entry.id   AF-A0A8J5D2U9-F1
#
_cell.length_a   1.000
_cell.length_b   1.000
_cell.length_c   1.000
_cell.angle_alpha   90.00
_cell.angle_beta   90.00
_cell.angle_gamma   90.00
#
_symmetry.space_group_name_H-M   'P 1'
#
loop_
_entity.id
_entity.type
_entity.pdbx_description
1 polymer ?
#
loop_
_entity_poly.entity_id
_entity_poly.type
_entity_poly.pdbx_seq_one_letter_code
_entity_poly.pdbx_strand_id
1 'polypeptide(L)'
;MLMITGLPLFFFELSLGQFGREGPITIWKVVPLFQGVGIGMFIIAFFIALYYNVIIAWAFFYLFSSFTAELPWQSCDHWWNTDACKRFDTKNCTAHEGIMSSNGTCYSKLQVNSSDWDKLNQTALGMKLPADEFFQ
;
A
#
# COMPACT_ATOMS: atom_id res chain seq x y z
N MET A 1 25.15 11.59 0.69
CA MET A 1 24.81 11.07 -0.64
C MET A 1 23.94 12.04 -1.45
N LEU A 2 22.92 12.69 -0.88
CA LEU A 2 22.12 13.67 -1.61
C LEU A 2 22.93 14.86 -2.18
N MET A 3 23.73 15.53 -1.35
CA MET A 3 24.52 16.70 -1.80
C MET A 3 25.65 16.35 -2.78
N ILE A 4 26.29 15.19 -2.60
CA ILE A 4 27.50 14.81 -3.34
C ILE A 4 27.18 14.01 -4.61
N THR A 5 26.05 13.31 -4.65
CA THR A 5 25.71 12.39 -5.76
C THR A 5 24.35 12.73 -6.36
N GLY A 6 23.31 12.92 -5.55
CA GLY A 6 21.96 13.22 -6.05
C GLY A 6 21.86 14.57 -6.76
N LEU A 7 22.28 15.64 -6.09
CA LEU A 7 22.21 17.00 -6.62
C LEU A 7 23.05 17.17 -7.90
N PRO A 8 24.31 16.68 -7.98
CA PRO A 8 25.08 16.79 -9.21
C PRO A 8 24.50 15.99 -10.38
N LEU A 9 23.96 14.78 -10.13
CA LEU A 9 23.33 13.97 -11.20
C LEU A 9 22.06 14.60 -11.72
N PHE A 10 21.21 15.14 -10.85
CA PHE A 10 20.00 15.84 -11.25
C PHE A 10 20.32 17.12 -12.05
N PHE A 11 21.32 17.89 -11.61
CA PHE A 11 21.77 19.07 -12.35
C PHE A 11 22.37 18.70 -13.72
N PHE A 12 23.13 17.61 -13.81
CA PHE A 12 23.67 17.10 -15.07
C PHE A 12 22.56 16.72 -16.05
N GLU A 13 21.53 16.00 -15.62
CA GLU A 13 20.40 15.62 -16.48
C GLU A 13 19.61 16.84 -16.96
N LEU A 14 19.33 17.80 -16.07
CA LEU A 14 18.63 19.03 -16.45
C LEU A 14 19.45 19.90 -17.42
N SER A 15 20.74 20.08 -17.16
CA SER A 15 21.61 20.89 -18.02
C SER A 15 21.79 20.26 -19.40
N LEU A 16 21.91 18.93 -19.48
CA LEU A 16 21.88 18.18 -20.73
C LEU A 16 20.55 18.40 -21.45
N GLY A 17 19.40 18.17 -20.80
CA GLY A 17 18.08 18.35 -21.41
C GLY A 17 17.86 19.76 -21.94
N GLN A 18 18.28 20.78 -21.20
CA GLN A 18 18.16 22.19 -21.61
C GLN A 18 19.08 22.57 -22.78
N PHE A 19 20.33 22.08 -22.79
CA PHE A 19 21.29 22.36 -23.87
C PHE A 19 20.98 21.58 -25.14
N GLY A 20 20.64 20.29 -24.99
CA GLY A 20 20.32 19.38 -26.08
C GLY A 20 18.97 19.67 -26.71
N ARG A 21 17.97 20.13 -25.94
CA ARG A 21 16.57 20.36 -26.38
C ARG A 21 15.94 19.15 -27.07
N GLU A 22 16.40 17.97 -26.67
CA GLU A 22 16.17 16.70 -27.33
C GLU A 22 15.72 15.68 -26.27
N GLY A 23 15.04 14.63 -26.71
CA GLY A 23 14.59 13.56 -25.82
C GLY A 23 15.75 12.73 -25.27
N PRO A 24 15.51 11.90 -24.24
CA PRO A 24 16.54 11.09 -23.58
C PRO A 24 17.20 10.07 -24.52
N ILE A 25 16.59 9.71 -25.65
CA ILE A 25 17.19 8.81 -26.66
C ILE A 25 18.08 9.61 -27.63
N THR A 26 17.62 10.76 -28.10
CA THR A 26 18.30 11.55 -29.14
C THR A 26 19.44 12.41 -28.60
N ILE A 27 19.42 12.73 -27.31
CA ILE A 27 20.45 13.56 -26.67
C ILE A 27 21.85 12.91 -26.64
N TRP A 28 21.91 11.57 -26.58
CA TRP A 28 23.18 10.84 -26.56
C TRP A 28 23.90 10.78 -27.91
N LYS A 29 23.37 11.44 -28.96
CA LYS A 29 24.11 11.65 -30.22
C LYS A 29 25.44 12.38 -30.01
N VAL A 30 25.60 13.13 -28.91
CA VAL A 30 26.86 13.80 -28.52
C VAL A 30 27.96 12.79 -28.18
N VAL A 31 27.60 11.65 -27.57
CA VAL A 31 28.53 10.55 -27.23
C VAL A 31 27.90 9.21 -27.59
N PRO A 32 28.14 8.67 -28.80
CA PRO A 32 27.44 7.50 -29.32
C PRO A 32 27.68 6.22 -28.50
N LEU A 33 28.76 6.15 -27.72
CA LEU A 33 29.03 5.04 -26.81
C LEU A 33 27.93 4.88 -25.74
N PHE A 34 27.30 5.98 -25.31
CA PHE A 34 26.27 5.98 -24.27
C PHE A 34 24.84 5.99 -24.81
N GLN A 35 24.64 5.74 -26.11
CA GLN A 35 23.31 5.72 -26.71
C GLN A 35 22.37 4.67 -26.06
N GLY A 36 22.93 3.58 -25.51
CA GLY A 36 22.16 2.58 -24.76
C GLY A 36 21.52 3.11 -23.48
N VAL A 37 22.08 4.16 -22.87
CA VAL A 37 21.53 4.78 -21.65
C VAL A 37 20.15 5.37 -21.92
N GLY A 38 20.00 6.10 -23.03
CA GLY A 38 18.72 6.70 -23.43
C GLY A 38 17.61 5.67 -23.69
N ILE A 39 17.97 4.54 -24.31
CA ILE A 39 17.03 3.43 -24.55
C ILE A 39 16.64 2.78 -23.20
N GLY A 40 17.61 2.58 -22.31
CA GLY A 40 17.36 2.05 -20.96
C GLY A 40 16.41 2.94 -20.16
N MET A 41 16.63 4.26 -20.18
CA MET A 41 15.74 5.23 -19.54
C MET A 41 14.31 5.12 -20.07
N PHE A 42 14.13 4.97 -21.38
CA PHE A 42 12.81 4.80 -21.99
C PHE A 42 12.12 3.50 -21.55
N ILE A 43 12.84 2.38 -21.55
CA ILE A 43 12.29 1.07 -21.13
C ILE A 43 11.87 1.11 -19.66
N ILE A 44 12.69 1.69 -18.78
CA ILE A 44 12.37 1.83 -17.36
C ILE A 44 11.13 2.72 -17.18
N ALA A 45 11.06 3.86 -17.88
CA ALA A 45 9.90 4.74 -17.84
C ALA A 45 8.62 4.05 -18.32
N PHE A 46 8.71 3.18 -19.33
CA PHE A 46 7.58 2.37 -19.80
C PHE A 46 7.09 1.39 -18.73
N PHE A 47 7.97 0.65 -18.07
CA PHE A 47 7.59 -0.23 -16.97
C PHE A 47 6.98 0.54 -15.79
N ILE A 48 7.55 1.71 -15.45
CA ILE A 48 6.99 2.59 -14.42
C ILE A 48 5.58 3.03 -14.80
N ALA A 49 5.35 3.46 -16.03
CA ALA A 49 4.03 3.85 -16.49
C ALA A 49 3.01 2.70 -16.34
N LEU A 50 3.38 1.44 -16.60
CA LEU A 50 2.46 0.31 -16.46
C LEU A 50 1.98 0.10 -15.03
N TYR A 51 2.87 0.03 -14.04
CA TYR A 51 2.45 -0.27 -12.66
C TYR A 51 1.94 0.97 -11.92
N TYR A 52 2.50 2.16 -12.19
CA TYR A 52 2.14 3.38 -11.45
C TYR A 52 0.74 3.88 -11.79
N ASN A 53 0.27 3.67 -13.03
CA ASN A 53 -1.11 3.99 -13.41
C ASN A 53 -2.13 3.13 -12.65
N VAL A 54 -1.82 1.87 -12.31
CA VAL A 54 -2.68 1.02 -11.48
C VAL A 54 -2.84 1.61 -10.08
N ILE A 55 -1.73 2.07 -9.49
CA ILE A 55 -1.75 2.72 -8.16
C ILE A 55 -2.60 3.99 -8.20
N ILE A 56 -2.46 4.82 -9.25
CA ILE A 56 -3.28 6.03 -9.42
C ILE A 56 -4.77 5.67 -9.58
N ALA A 57 -5.09 4.60 -10.33
CA ALA A 57 -6.46 4.13 -10.46
C ALA A 57 -7.06 3.70 -9.13
N TRP A 58 -6.29 2.98 -8.29
CA TRP A 58 -6.71 2.65 -6.92
C TRP A 58 -6.91 3.91 -6.08
N ALA A 59 -6.02 4.90 -6.17
CA ALA A 59 -6.18 6.16 -5.44
C ALA A 59 -7.47 6.91 -5.84
N PHE A 60 -7.81 6.95 -7.13
CA PHE A 60 -9.08 7.52 -7.58
C PHE A 60 -10.28 6.72 -7.10
N PHE A 61 -10.20 5.39 -7.10
CA PHE A 61 -11.23 4.53 -6.55
C PHE A 61 -11.51 4.87 -5.08
N TYR A 62 -10.46 4.91 -4.24
CA TYR A 62 -10.58 5.30 -2.83
C TYR A 62 -11.15 6.72 -2.66
N LEU A 63 -10.73 7.67 -3.50
CA LEU A 63 -11.21 9.05 -3.46
C LEU A 63 -12.72 9.12 -3.70
N PHE A 64 -13.22 8.47 -4.75
CA PHE A 64 -14.66 8.49 -5.05
C PHE A 64 -15.47 7.69 -4.04
N SER A 65 -14.97 6.54 -3.59
CA SER A 65 -15.59 5.75 -2.52
C SER A 65 -15.59 6.45 -1.16
N SER A 66 -14.83 7.53 -0.98
CA SER A 66 -14.84 8.33 0.25
C SER A 66 -15.91 9.44 0.25
N PHE A 67 -16.62 9.67 -0.85
CA PHE A 67 -17.73 10.62 -0.88
C PHE A 67 -19.06 10.05 -0.35
N THR A 68 -19.04 8.88 0.28
CA THR A 68 -20.18 8.28 0.97
C THR A 68 -20.12 8.55 2.48
N ALA A 69 -21.29 8.63 3.12
CA ALA A 69 -21.37 8.87 4.58
C ALA A 69 -20.82 7.70 5.40
N GLU A 70 -21.02 6.47 4.92
CA GLU A 70 -20.49 5.25 5.49
C GLU A 70 -19.49 4.66 4.48
N LEU A 71 -18.26 4.37 4.94
CA LEU A 71 -17.21 3.83 4.07
C LEU A 71 -17.38 2.31 3.93
N PRO A 72 -17.21 1.73 2.73
CA PRO A 72 -17.46 0.30 2.51
C PRO A 72 -16.49 -0.61 3.27
N TRP A 73 -15.30 -0.11 3.61
CA TRP A 73 -14.30 -0.81 4.44
C TRP A 73 -14.38 -0.46 5.94
N GLN A 74 -15.48 0.17 6.38
CA GLN A 74 -15.71 0.47 7.80
C GLN A 74 -16.35 -0.72 8.56
N SER A 75 -17.12 -1.56 7.86
CA SER A 75 -17.94 -2.61 8.46
C SER A 75 -17.72 -3.99 7.84
N CYS A 76 -17.85 -5.01 8.70
CA CYS A 76 -17.83 -6.42 8.30
C CYS A 76 -19.20 -6.94 7.79
N ASP A 77 -20.23 -6.08 7.68
CA ASP A 77 -21.60 -6.50 7.36
C ASP A 77 -21.90 -6.39 5.85
N HIS A 78 -20.99 -6.93 5.04
CA HIS A 78 -21.11 -6.92 3.58
C HIS A 78 -20.98 -8.33 3.02
N TRP A 79 -21.57 -8.57 1.84
CA TRP A 79 -21.63 -9.90 1.23
C TRP A 79 -20.27 -10.46 0.81
N TRP A 80 -19.25 -9.60 0.66
CA TRP A 80 -17.88 -10.00 0.33
C TRP A 80 -17.02 -10.35 1.55
N ASN A 81 -17.51 -10.10 2.77
CA ASN A 81 -16.74 -10.36 3.97
C ASN A 81 -16.83 -11.83 4.40
N THR A 82 -15.74 -12.34 4.97
CA THR A 82 -15.69 -13.69 5.53
C THR A 82 -15.92 -13.67 7.05
N ASP A 83 -16.13 -14.85 7.64
CA ASP A 83 -16.26 -15.01 9.10
C ASP A 83 -15.00 -14.55 9.87
N ALA A 84 -13.87 -14.36 9.17
CA ALA A 84 -12.62 -13.85 9.72
C ALA A 84 -12.55 -12.31 9.78
N CYS A 85 -13.53 -11.59 9.23
CA CYS A 85 -13.56 -10.13 9.25
C CYS A 85 -13.75 -9.59 10.67
N LYS A 86 -12.86 -8.69 11.08
CA LYS A 86 -12.89 -8.04 12.39
C LYS A 86 -12.70 -6.53 12.26
N ARG A 87 -13.62 -5.76 12.83
CA ARG A 87 -13.47 -4.30 12.95
C ARG A 87 -12.40 -3.98 14.01
N PHE A 88 -11.71 -2.86 13.84
CA PHE A 88 -10.77 -2.35 14.83
C PHE A 88 -11.46 -2.11 16.19
N ASP A 89 -10.84 -2.61 17.26
CA ASP A 89 -11.33 -2.56 18.63
C ASP A 89 -11.47 -1.11 19.12
N THR A 90 -12.72 -0.63 19.18
CA THR A 90 -13.05 0.69 19.75
C THR A 90 -13.35 0.62 21.26
N LYS A 91 -13.27 -0.56 21.88
CA LYS A 91 -13.77 -0.82 23.25
C LYS A 91 -12.69 -1.39 24.18
N ASN A 92 -11.60 -0.68 24.47
CA ASN A 92 -10.67 -0.94 25.60
C ASN A 92 -10.26 -2.41 25.87
N CYS A 93 -10.49 -3.36 24.96
CA CYS A 93 -10.38 -4.79 25.24
C CYS A 93 -8.91 -5.17 25.16
N THR A 94 -8.24 -4.68 24.13
CA THR A 94 -6.77 -4.68 24.02
C THR A 94 -6.08 -3.91 25.14
N ALA A 95 -6.71 -2.88 25.72
CA ALA A 95 -6.16 -2.16 26.88
C ALA A 95 -6.17 -2.99 28.19
N HIS A 96 -6.99 -4.04 28.25
CA HIS A 96 -7.08 -4.98 29.37
C HIS A 96 -6.52 -6.38 29.03
N GLU A 97 -5.58 -6.48 28.06
CA GLU A 97 -4.99 -7.75 27.61
C GLU A 97 -6.04 -8.80 27.18
N GLY A 98 -7.14 -8.32 26.57
CA GLY A 98 -8.23 -9.15 26.07
C GLY A 98 -8.18 -9.32 24.55
N ILE A 99 -8.89 -10.35 24.08
CA ILE A 99 -9.08 -10.70 22.67
C ILE A 99 -10.56 -10.59 22.31
N MET A 100 -10.86 -9.97 21.17
CA MET A 100 -12.22 -9.87 20.65
C MET A 100 -12.59 -11.09 19.82
N SER A 101 -13.71 -11.73 20.16
CA SER A 101 -14.20 -12.91 19.44
C SER A 101 -15.05 -12.56 18.20
N SER A 102 -15.39 -13.57 17.40
CA SER A 102 -16.24 -13.45 16.19
C SER A 102 -17.57 -12.70 16.50
N ASN A 103 -18.11 -12.91 17.70
CA ASN A 103 -19.40 -12.43 18.18
C ASN A 103 -19.37 -11.02 18.82
N GLY A 104 -18.25 -10.29 18.75
CA GLY A 104 -18.13 -8.94 19.31
C GLY A 104 -18.00 -8.88 20.84
N THR A 105 -17.83 -10.02 21.50
CA THR A 105 -17.55 -10.13 22.94
C THR A 105 -16.05 -10.07 23.23
N CYS A 106 -15.68 -9.33 24.28
CA CYS A 106 -14.32 -9.23 24.78
C CYS A 106 -14.06 -10.33 25.81
N TYR A 107 -13.04 -11.16 25.58
CA TYR A 107 -12.59 -12.16 26.55
C TYR A 107 -11.22 -11.75 27.11
N SER A 108 -11.13 -11.63 28.43
CA SER A 108 -9.85 -11.44 29.12
C SER A 108 -9.25 -12.77 29.54
N LYS A 109 -7.92 -12.85 29.67
CA LYS A 109 -7.21 -14.06 30.13
C LYS A 109 -7.69 -14.57 31.50
N LEU A 110 -8.26 -13.69 32.32
CA LEU A 110 -8.78 -13.99 33.66
C LEU A 110 -10.20 -14.60 33.65
N GLN A 111 -10.97 -14.43 32.56
CA GLN A 111 -12.34 -14.93 32.46
C GLN A 111 -12.45 -16.30 31.79
N VAL A 112 -11.40 -16.77 31.12
CA VAL A 112 -11.45 -17.93 30.24
C VAL A 112 -10.42 -18.97 30.67
N ASN A 113 -10.78 -20.25 30.53
CA ASN A 113 -9.89 -21.35 30.88
C ASN A 113 -8.68 -21.43 29.92
N SER A 114 -7.54 -21.95 30.38
CA SER A 114 -6.29 -21.96 29.60
C SER A 114 -6.42 -22.56 28.20
N SER A 115 -7.17 -23.66 28.04
CA SER A 115 -7.35 -24.33 26.74
C SER A 115 -8.25 -23.58 25.76
N ASP A 116 -9.17 -22.75 26.25
CA ASP A 116 -10.05 -21.94 25.42
C ASP A 116 -9.38 -20.61 25.04
N TRP A 117 -8.46 -20.11 25.89
CA TRP A 117 -7.59 -19.00 25.56
C TRP A 117 -6.70 -19.30 24.35
N ASP A 118 -6.11 -20.50 24.30
CA ASP A 118 -5.23 -20.89 23.18
C ASP A 118 -6.00 -20.97 21.85
N LYS A 119 -7.22 -21.48 21.85
CA LYS A 119 -8.09 -21.52 20.67
C LYS A 119 -8.47 -20.12 20.18
N LEU A 120 -8.82 -19.23 21.12
CA LEU A 120 -9.18 -17.87 20.76
C LEU A 120 -7.97 -17.06 20.27
N ASN A 121 -6.78 -17.29 20.84
CA ASN A 121 -5.54 -16.67 20.39
C ASN A 121 -5.14 -17.14 18.99
N GLN A 122 -5.34 -18.42 18.67
CA GLN A 122 -5.17 -18.94 17.31
C GLN A 122 -6.16 -18.30 16.32
N THR A 123 -7.41 -18.10 16.75
CA THR A 123 -8.43 -17.41 15.93
C THR A 123 -8.08 -15.94 15.73
N ALA A 124 -7.51 -15.29 16.75
CA ALA A 124 -7.03 -13.91 16.69
C ALA A 124 -5.89 -13.73 15.66
N LEU A 125 -5.05 -14.76 15.47
CA LEU A 125 -3.96 -14.74 14.50
C LEU A 125 -4.45 -14.80 13.04
N GLY A 126 -5.68 -15.25 12.80
CA GLY A 126 -6.32 -15.32 11.48
C GLY A 126 -7.25 -14.15 11.16
N MET A 127 -7.32 -13.12 12.01
CA MET A 127 -8.22 -11.98 11.80
C MET A 127 -7.79 -11.13 10.60
N LYS A 128 -8.75 -10.77 9.75
CA LYS A 128 -8.55 -9.81 8.64
C LYS A 128 -9.31 -8.52 8.88
N LEU A 129 -8.76 -7.41 8.40
CA LEU A 129 -9.45 -6.12 8.44
C LEU A 129 -10.50 -6.05 7.32
N PRO A 130 -11.58 -5.27 7.50
CA PRO A 130 -12.59 -5.10 6.45
C PRO A 130 -12.02 -4.45 5.18
N ALA A 131 -10.96 -3.64 5.32
CA ALA A 131 -10.23 -3.09 4.18
C ALA A 131 -9.47 -4.19 3.42
N ASP A 132 -8.81 -5.12 4.10
CA ASP A 132 -8.04 -6.18 3.44
C ASP A 132 -8.93 -7.17 2.68
N GLU A 133 -10.16 -7.39 3.15
CA GLU A 133 -11.13 -8.27 2.46
C GLU A 133 -11.83 -7.59 1.27
N PHE A 134 -12.02 -6.28 1.31
CA PHE A 134 -12.63 -5.54 0.21
C PHE A 134 -11.77 -5.54 -1.06
N PHE A 135 -10.44 -5.56 -0.92
CA PHE A 135 -9.48 -5.45 -2.02
C PHE A 135 -8.76 -6.77 -2.36
N GLN A 136 -9.32 -7.91 -1.93
CA GLN A 136 -8.73 -9.23 -2.18
C GLN A 136 -8.88 -9.71 -3.62
#